data_AF-A0A6A4X196-F1
#
_entry.id   AF-A0A6A4X196-F1
#
_cell.length_a   1.000
_cell.length_b   1.000
_cell.length_c   1.000
_cell.angle_alpha   90.00
_cell.angle_beta   90.00
_cell.angle_gamma   90.00
#
_symmetry.space_group_name_H-M   'P 1'
#
loop_
_entity.id
_entity.type
_entity.pdbx_description
1 polymer ?
#
loop_
_entity_poly.entity_id
_entity_poly.type
_entity_poly.pdbx_seq_one_letter_code
_entity_poly.pdbx_strand_id
1 'polypeptide(L)'
;MARPAPTNAVRRSLPPRLPLLLLLVLSLLLNTVSGRRQLPETLRERDVFCETCYAVSTEMYEIVKTTSKGSLEQRIDKALSRVCSEQRLGRYAFPADRLRESCKDLIATFENELGLGLLAAFQPGKKPKSAATIKDICVTRMKACKKINAIPSLRPKKESSQASQPESASTSTSKKDRPDSPPEAAPAQSADRDVTGSESADQGSRSPTTEGKDEL
;
A
#
# COMPACT_ATOMS: atom_id res chain seq x y z
N MET A 1 -34.34 -31.27 -61.32
CA MET A 1 -34.18 -30.96 -59.87
C MET A 1 -33.40 -32.09 -59.24
N ALA A 2 -32.09 -31.92 -59.02
CA ALA A 2 -31.21 -32.96 -58.48
C ALA A 2 -31.14 -32.84 -56.94
N ARG A 3 -31.34 -33.96 -56.23
CA ARG A 3 -31.23 -34.02 -54.76
C ARG A 3 -29.75 -34.09 -54.36
N PRO A 4 -29.28 -33.28 -53.39
CA PRO A 4 -27.91 -33.38 -52.88
C PRO A 4 -27.73 -34.68 -52.07
N ALA A 5 -26.58 -35.33 -52.28
CA ALA A 5 -26.20 -36.56 -51.61
C ALA A 5 -25.84 -36.31 -50.12
N PRO A 6 -26.12 -37.27 -49.23
CA PRO A 6 -25.80 -37.15 -47.81
C PRO A 6 -24.28 -37.17 -47.57
N THR A 7 -23.76 -36.14 -46.93
CA THR A 7 -22.39 -36.10 -46.45
C THR A 7 -22.24 -37.03 -45.25
N ASN A 8 -21.44 -38.08 -45.40
CA ASN A 8 -21.07 -38.99 -44.33
C ASN A 8 -20.27 -38.22 -43.26
N ALA A 9 -20.92 -37.87 -42.15
CA ALA A 9 -20.26 -37.31 -40.99
C ALA A 9 -19.35 -38.38 -40.36
N VAL A 10 -18.04 -38.22 -40.57
CA VAL A 10 -17.02 -39.07 -39.94
C VAL A 10 -17.07 -38.84 -38.43
N ARG A 11 -17.79 -39.73 -37.71
CA ARG A 11 -17.74 -39.81 -36.25
C ARG A 11 -16.37 -40.33 -35.85
N ARG A 12 -15.41 -39.41 -35.65
CA ARG A 12 -14.14 -39.73 -35.00
C ARG A 12 -14.44 -40.10 -33.55
N SER A 13 -14.47 -41.40 -33.30
CA SER A 13 -14.52 -41.97 -31.96
C SER A 13 -13.32 -41.45 -31.17
N LEU A 14 -13.55 -40.54 -30.23
CA LEU A 14 -12.51 -40.10 -29.31
C LEU A 14 -12.12 -41.29 -28.43
N PRO A 15 -10.81 -41.57 -28.26
CA PRO A 15 -10.39 -42.67 -27.41
C PRO A 15 -10.90 -42.44 -25.98
N PRO A 16 -11.44 -43.48 -25.30
CA PRO A 16 -12.07 -43.35 -23.99
C PRO A 16 -11.12 -42.87 -22.88
N ARG A 17 -9.82 -42.79 -23.17
CA ARG A 17 -8.76 -42.31 -22.26
C ARG A 17 -8.53 -40.79 -22.32
N LEU A 18 -8.96 -40.11 -23.40
CA LEU A 18 -8.82 -38.66 -23.53
C LEU A 18 -9.58 -37.85 -22.46
N PRO A 19 -10.86 -38.15 -22.13
CA PRO A 19 -11.57 -37.39 -21.10
C PRO A 19 -10.98 -37.57 -19.70
N LEU A 20 -10.40 -38.75 -19.41
CA LEU A 20 -9.74 -39.02 -18.12
C LEU A 20 -8.46 -38.18 -17.96
N LEU A 21 -7.65 -38.10 -19.01
CA LEU A 21 -6.46 -37.25 -19.05
C LEU A 21 -6.83 -35.77 -18.91
N LEU A 22 -7.88 -35.32 -19.60
CA LEU A 22 -8.34 -33.93 -19.52
C LEU A 22 -8.79 -33.57 -18.10
N LEU A 23 -9.54 -34.45 -17.42
CA LEU A 23 -9.97 -34.26 -16.03
C LEU A 23 -8.81 -34.25 -15.04
N LEU A 24 -7.79 -35.10 -15.24
CA LEU A 24 -6.57 -35.10 -14.43
C LEU A 24 -5.79 -33.80 -14.58
N VAL A 25 -5.59 -33.33 -15.81
CA VAL A 25 -4.91 -32.05 -16.10
C VAL A 25 -5.69 -30.89 -15.49
N LEU A 26 -7.02 -30.87 -15.66
CA LEU A 26 -7.88 -29.83 -15.08
C LEU A 26 -7.82 -29.85 -13.54
N SER A 27 -7.79 -31.02 -12.92
CA SER A 27 -7.67 -31.16 -11.47
C SER A 27 -6.31 -30.68 -10.96
N LEU A 28 -5.21 -30.97 -11.69
CA LEU A 28 -3.88 -30.44 -11.35
C LEU A 28 -3.85 -28.91 -11.47
N LEU A 29 -4.41 -28.36 -12.55
CA LEU A 29 -4.49 -26.91 -12.76
C LEU A 29 -5.32 -26.23 -11.66
N LEU A 30 -6.48 -26.78 -11.28
CA LEU A 30 -7.31 -26.24 -10.21
C LEU A 30 -6.60 -26.31 -8.83
N ASN A 31 -5.82 -27.35 -8.57
CA ASN A 31 -5.05 -27.48 -7.33
C ASN A 31 -3.89 -26.48 -7.25
N THR A 32 -3.25 -26.12 -8.38
CA THR A 32 -2.23 -25.06 -8.40
C THR A 32 -2.79 -23.66 -8.08
N VAL A 33 -4.07 -23.42 -8.36
CA VAL A 33 -4.73 -22.14 -8.07
C VAL A 33 -5.18 -22.05 -6.60
N SER A 34 -5.34 -23.18 -5.91
CA SER A 34 -5.56 -23.21 -4.46
C SER A 34 -4.26 -23.14 -3.66
N GLY A 35 -3.36 -22.22 -4.05
CA GLY A 35 -2.26 -21.82 -3.20
C GLY A 35 -2.81 -21.18 -1.94
N ARG A 36 -2.85 -21.91 -0.82
CA ARG A 36 -3.01 -21.27 0.49
C ARG A 36 -1.86 -20.30 0.63
N ARG A 37 -2.11 -18.99 0.46
CA ARG A 37 -1.10 -17.97 0.76
C ARG A 37 -0.64 -18.21 2.19
N GLN A 38 0.63 -18.53 2.36
CA GLN A 38 1.21 -18.59 3.69
C GLN A 38 1.23 -17.15 4.21
N LEU A 39 0.46 -16.89 5.26
CA LEU A 39 0.52 -15.60 5.92
C LEU A 39 1.85 -15.48 6.65
N PRO A 40 2.55 -14.33 6.54
CA PRO A 40 3.75 -14.06 7.32
C PRO A 40 3.41 -14.07 8.82
N GLU A 41 4.42 -14.32 9.66
CA GLU A 41 4.21 -14.52 11.09
C GLU A 41 3.55 -13.32 11.78
N THR A 42 3.89 -12.11 11.34
CA THR A 42 3.34 -10.85 11.84
C THR A 42 1.82 -10.71 11.59
N LEU A 43 1.28 -11.44 10.61
CA LEU A 43 -0.14 -11.42 10.23
C LEU A 43 -0.89 -12.72 10.61
N ARG A 44 -0.21 -13.69 11.22
CA ARG A 44 -0.87 -14.93 11.68
C ARG A 44 -1.89 -14.67 12.78
N GLU A 45 -1.57 -13.72 13.68
CA GLU A 45 -2.50 -13.31 14.71
C GLU A 45 -3.64 -12.50 14.09
N ARG A 46 -4.85 -13.03 14.20
CA ARG A 46 -6.03 -12.48 13.51
C ARG A 46 -6.29 -11.01 13.87
N ASP A 47 -6.15 -10.66 15.14
CA ASP A 47 -6.48 -9.32 15.62
C ASP A 47 -5.46 -8.30 15.11
N VAL A 48 -4.18 -8.68 15.06
CA VAL A 48 -3.12 -7.88 14.44
C VAL A 48 -3.37 -7.71 12.94
N PHE A 49 -3.74 -8.80 12.24
CA PHE A 49 -4.03 -8.73 10.81
C PHE A 49 -5.23 -7.82 10.51
N CYS A 50 -6.31 -7.95 11.30
CA CYS A 50 -7.49 -7.11 11.14
C CYS A 50 -7.19 -5.64 11.44
N GLU A 51 -6.49 -5.32 12.53
CA GLU A 51 -6.09 -3.94 12.84
C GLU A 51 -5.16 -3.38 11.76
N THR A 52 -4.13 -4.13 11.38
CA THR A 52 -3.17 -3.70 10.35
C THR A 52 -3.89 -3.39 9.05
N CYS A 53 -4.80 -4.27 8.62
CA CYS A 53 -5.60 -4.03 7.43
C CYS A 53 -6.43 -2.76 7.56
N TYR A 54 -7.10 -2.55 8.69
CA TYR A 54 -7.92 -1.36 8.93
C TYR A 54 -7.09 -0.08 8.89
N ALA A 55 -5.97 -0.05 9.62
CA ALA A 55 -5.08 1.09 9.70
C ALA A 55 -4.53 1.46 8.31
N VAL A 56 -3.94 0.48 7.63
CA VAL A 56 -3.37 0.66 6.29
C VAL A 56 -4.42 1.11 5.29
N SER A 57 -5.58 0.44 5.24
CA SER A 57 -6.66 0.80 4.30
C SER A 57 -7.19 2.22 4.56
N THR A 58 -7.25 2.64 5.82
CA THR A 58 -7.71 3.98 6.21
C THR A 58 -6.72 5.04 5.77
N GLU A 59 -5.43 4.86 6.06
CA GLU A 59 -4.39 5.81 5.64
C GLU A 59 -4.27 5.86 4.12
N MET A 60 -4.23 4.72 3.43
CA MET A 60 -4.20 4.66 1.97
C MET A 60 -5.38 5.40 1.35
N TYR A 61 -6.59 5.21 1.89
CA TYR A 61 -7.77 5.92 1.42
C TYR A 61 -7.60 7.43 1.52
N GLU A 62 -7.09 7.94 2.66
CA GLU A 62 -6.85 9.36 2.83
C GLU A 62 -5.71 9.88 1.93
N ILE A 63 -4.64 9.10 1.70
CA ILE A 63 -3.58 9.47 0.76
C ILE A 63 -4.12 9.61 -0.67
N VAL A 64 -4.89 8.62 -1.15
CA VAL A 64 -5.46 8.64 -2.51
C VAL A 64 -6.46 9.79 -2.67
N LYS A 65 -7.31 10.00 -1.66
CA LYS A 65 -8.32 11.07 -1.65
C LYS A 65 -7.71 12.47 -1.64
N THR A 66 -6.63 12.67 -0.88
CA THR A 66 -5.99 13.99 -0.74
C THR A 66 -4.97 14.28 -1.85
N THR A 67 -4.42 13.25 -2.49
CA THR A 67 -3.55 13.42 -3.64
C THR A 67 -4.40 13.75 -4.88
N SER A 68 -4.28 14.97 -5.38
CA SER A 68 -4.99 15.43 -6.59
C SER A 68 -4.19 15.26 -7.88
N LYS A 69 -2.86 15.10 -7.78
CA LYS A 69 -1.94 14.99 -8.92
C LYS A 69 -1.74 13.54 -9.34
N GLY A 70 -1.71 13.30 -10.65
CA GLY A 70 -1.47 11.99 -11.27
C GLY A 70 -2.74 11.19 -11.55
N SER A 71 -2.59 10.08 -12.28
CA SER A 71 -3.70 9.14 -12.53
C SER A 71 -4.15 8.47 -11.23
N LEU A 72 -5.30 7.79 -11.24
CA LEU A 72 -5.76 7.05 -10.05
C LEU A 72 -4.76 5.95 -9.66
N GLU A 73 -4.24 5.21 -10.65
CA GLU A 73 -3.24 4.16 -10.47
C GLU A 73 -1.98 4.73 -9.83
N GLN A 74 -1.43 5.83 -10.36
CA GLN A 74 -0.24 6.49 -9.79
C GLN A 74 -0.45 6.94 -8.34
N ARG A 75 -1.66 7.40 -8.00
CA ARG A 75 -2.00 7.78 -6.63
C ARG A 75 -2.09 6.58 -5.70
N ILE A 76 -2.58 5.45 -6.20
CA ILE A 76 -2.63 4.19 -5.46
C ILE A 76 -1.23 3.63 -5.24
N ASP A 77 -0.37 3.62 -6.27
CA ASP A 77 1.03 3.19 -6.16
C ASP A 77 1.80 4.06 -5.15
N LYS A 78 1.54 5.37 -5.17
CA LYS A 78 2.07 6.30 -4.17
C LYS A 78 1.54 6.00 -2.76
N ALA A 79 0.29 5.60 -2.61
CA ALA A 79 -0.27 5.21 -1.32
C ALA A 79 0.38 3.91 -0.81
N LEU A 80 0.53 2.89 -1.68
CA LEU A 80 1.17 1.61 -1.37
C LEU A 80 2.62 1.80 -0.88
N SER A 81 3.39 2.64 -1.57
CA SER A 81 4.81 2.88 -1.24
C SER A 81 5.01 3.69 0.05
N ARG A 82 4.04 4.52 0.46
CA ARG A 82 4.21 5.47 1.58
C ARG A 82 3.49 5.08 2.85
N VAL A 83 2.41 4.29 2.77
CA VAL A 83 1.55 4.04 3.94
C VAL A 83 2.31 3.43 5.13
N CYS A 84 3.26 2.53 4.89
CA CYS A 84 4.02 1.92 5.97
C CYS A 84 5.09 2.84 6.59
N SER A 85 5.45 3.93 5.92
CA SER A 85 6.43 4.90 6.44
C SER A 85 5.77 6.11 7.09
N GLU A 86 4.45 6.23 7.06
CA GLU A 86 3.74 7.31 7.72
C GLU A 86 3.75 7.16 9.25
N GLN A 87 4.12 8.23 9.94
CA GLN A 87 3.98 8.35 11.40
C GLN A 87 2.54 8.17 11.89
N ARG A 88 1.56 8.27 10.98
CA ARG A 88 0.13 8.16 11.29
C ARG A 88 -0.27 6.78 11.80
N LEU A 89 0.50 5.72 11.49
CA LEU A 89 0.27 4.39 12.06
C LEU A 89 0.40 4.36 13.60
N GLY A 90 1.05 5.35 14.22
CA GLY A 90 1.16 5.46 15.68
C GLY A 90 -0.16 5.78 16.41
N ARG A 91 -1.23 6.13 15.70
CA ARG A 91 -2.55 6.46 16.31
C ARG A 91 -3.44 5.25 16.60
N TYR A 92 -3.06 4.08 16.10
CA TYR A 92 -3.83 2.84 16.19
C TYR A 92 -3.44 2.01 17.42
N ALA A 93 -4.24 1.02 17.78
CA ALA A 93 -4.15 0.32 19.07
C ALA A 93 -2.77 -0.33 19.31
N PHE A 94 -2.23 -0.98 18.28
CA PHE A 94 -0.98 -1.74 18.37
C PHE A 94 0.26 -0.83 18.39
N PRO A 95 1.40 -1.31 18.94
CA PRO A 95 2.66 -0.57 18.90
C PRO A 95 3.03 -0.17 17.47
N ALA A 96 3.52 1.06 17.30
CA ALA A 96 3.81 1.64 15.99
C ALA A 96 4.83 0.81 15.20
N ASP A 97 5.86 0.25 15.87
CA ASP A 97 6.87 -0.57 15.22
C ASP A 97 6.29 -1.90 14.73
N ARG A 98 5.48 -2.56 15.56
CA ARG A 98 4.76 -3.79 15.18
C ARG A 98 3.82 -3.56 14.01
N LEU A 99 3.05 -2.47 14.03
CA LEU A 99 2.17 -2.09 12.91
C LEU A 99 2.95 -1.77 11.64
N ARG A 100 4.11 -1.13 11.76
CA ARG A 100 4.98 -0.81 10.62
C ARG A 100 5.51 -2.08 9.95
N GLU A 101 5.94 -3.05 10.74
CA GLU A 101 6.39 -4.36 10.25
C GLU A 101 5.24 -5.13 9.61
N SER A 102 4.13 -5.30 10.32
CA SER A 102 2.91 -5.93 9.79
C SER A 102 2.41 -5.23 8.52
N CYS A 103 2.54 -3.90 8.41
CA CYS A 103 2.18 -3.15 7.21
C CYS A 103 3.02 -3.57 6.00
N LYS A 104 4.35 -3.69 6.15
CA LYS A 104 5.23 -4.11 5.05
C LYS A 104 4.86 -5.51 4.56
N ASP A 105 4.62 -6.41 5.50
CA ASP A 105 4.19 -7.78 5.23
C ASP A 105 2.81 -7.83 4.57
N LEU A 106 1.89 -6.96 5.00
CA LEU A 106 0.56 -6.80 4.43
C LEU A 106 0.64 -6.37 2.97
N ILE A 107 1.43 -5.33 2.68
CA ILE A 107 1.63 -4.81 1.33
C ILE A 107 2.26 -5.89 0.45
N ALA A 108 3.37 -6.50 0.88
CA ALA A 108 4.05 -7.55 0.12
C ALA A 108 3.14 -8.75 -0.20
N THR A 109 2.20 -9.08 0.69
CA THR A 109 1.31 -10.23 0.52
C THR A 109 0.01 -9.89 -0.23
N PHE A 110 -0.48 -8.64 -0.12
CA PHE A 110 -1.84 -8.25 -0.54
C PHE A 110 -1.89 -6.95 -1.36
N GLU A 111 -0.79 -6.55 -1.98
CA GLU A 111 -0.70 -5.36 -2.84
C GLU A 111 -1.85 -5.28 -3.85
N ASN A 112 -2.11 -6.40 -4.54
CA ASN A 112 -3.17 -6.51 -5.53
C ASN A 112 -4.56 -6.29 -4.94
N GLU A 113 -4.86 -6.91 -3.79
CA GLU A 113 -6.17 -6.77 -3.13
C GLU A 113 -6.40 -5.34 -2.64
N LEU A 114 -5.35 -4.69 -2.12
CA LEU A 114 -5.36 -3.30 -1.69
C LEU A 114 -5.59 -2.35 -2.88
N GLY A 115 -4.83 -2.53 -3.96
CA GLY A 115 -4.95 -1.73 -5.18
C GLY A 115 -6.33 -1.86 -5.83
N LEU A 116 -6.82 -3.09 -6.01
CA LEU A 116 -8.14 -3.34 -6.61
C LEU A 116 -9.28 -2.78 -5.75
N GLY A 117 -9.17 -2.84 -4.41
CA GLY A 117 -10.17 -2.26 -3.52
C GLY A 117 -10.25 -0.74 -3.62
N LEU A 118 -9.09 -0.06 -3.73
CA LEU A 118 -9.03 1.38 -3.93
C LEU A 118 -9.49 1.79 -5.33
N LEU A 119 -9.07 1.08 -6.38
CA LEU A 119 -9.53 1.31 -7.74
C LEU A 119 -11.06 1.23 -7.83
N ALA A 120 -11.67 0.21 -7.21
CA ALA A 120 -13.12 0.05 -7.20
C ALA A 120 -13.84 1.18 -6.45
N ALA A 121 -13.23 1.72 -5.39
CA ALA A 121 -13.80 2.80 -4.58
C ALA A 121 -13.79 4.16 -5.28
N PHE A 122 -12.74 4.46 -6.04
CA PHE A 122 -12.50 5.75 -6.70
C PHE A 122 -12.90 5.75 -8.18
N GLN A 123 -13.72 4.79 -8.62
CA GLN A 123 -14.25 4.78 -9.98
C GLN A 123 -14.99 6.09 -10.32
N PRO A 124 -14.87 6.56 -11.57
CA PRO A 124 -15.56 7.77 -12.01
C PRO A 124 -17.08 7.63 -11.80
N GLY A 125 -17.70 8.69 -11.31
CA GLY A 125 -19.14 8.73 -11.02
C GLY A 125 -19.56 8.19 -9.64
N LYS A 126 -18.65 7.58 -8.86
CA LYS A 126 -18.93 7.16 -7.48
C LYS A 126 -18.33 8.15 -6.49
N LYS A 127 -19.10 8.47 -5.44
CA LYS A 127 -18.55 9.15 -4.26
C LYS A 127 -17.91 8.10 -3.35
N PRO A 128 -16.59 8.07 -3.21
CA PRO A 128 -15.93 7.08 -2.37
C PRO A 128 -16.38 7.27 -0.91
N LYS A 129 -16.70 6.16 -0.24
CA LYS A 129 -17.07 6.13 1.17
C LYS A 129 -16.03 5.28 1.91
N SER A 130 -15.21 5.92 2.75
CA SER A 130 -14.12 5.26 3.47
C SER A 130 -14.54 3.96 4.16
N ALA A 131 -15.62 3.99 4.95
CA ALA A 131 -16.10 2.82 5.67
C ALA A 131 -16.49 1.64 4.75
N ALA A 132 -17.08 1.93 3.57
CA ALA A 132 -17.45 0.89 2.62
C ALA A 132 -16.20 0.32 1.91
N THR A 133 -15.25 1.17 1.55
CA THR A 133 -13.98 0.78 0.94
C THR A 133 -13.16 -0.11 1.87
N ILE A 134 -13.00 0.31 3.13
CA ILE A 134 -12.27 -0.47 4.14
C ILE A 134 -12.96 -1.82 4.37
N LYS A 135 -14.31 -1.88 4.31
CA LYS A 135 -15.07 -3.13 4.44
C LYS A 135 -14.76 -4.09 3.30
N ASP A 136 -14.79 -3.58 2.07
CA ASP A 136 -14.51 -4.37 0.88
C ASP A 136 -13.10 -4.96 0.95
N ILE A 137 -12.11 -4.15 1.30
CA ILE A 137 -10.71 -4.57 1.41
C ILE A 137 -10.54 -5.60 2.54
N CYS A 138 -10.86 -5.23 3.78
CA CYS A 138 -10.46 -6.03 4.95
C CYS A 138 -11.36 -7.22 5.26
N VAL A 139 -12.64 -7.17 4.88
CA VAL A 139 -13.60 -8.26 5.16
C VAL A 139 -13.76 -9.14 3.93
N THR A 140 -13.97 -8.53 2.75
CA THR A 140 -14.32 -9.28 1.54
C THR A 140 -13.08 -9.84 0.83
N ARG A 141 -12.12 -8.98 0.50
CA ARG A 141 -10.96 -9.35 -0.33
C ARG A 141 -9.90 -10.10 0.46
N MET A 142 -9.44 -9.51 1.56
CA MET A 142 -8.33 -10.03 2.35
C MET A 142 -8.78 -11.00 3.44
N LYS A 143 -10.06 -10.97 3.82
CA LYS A 143 -10.64 -11.77 4.91
C LYS A 143 -9.89 -11.62 6.25
N ALA A 144 -9.20 -10.50 6.44
CA ALA A 144 -8.48 -10.16 7.66
C ALA A 144 -9.46 -10.03 8.84
N CYS A 145 -10.58 -9.35 8.60
CA CYS A 145 -11.59 -9.06 9.61
C CYS A 145 -12.84 -9.93 9.43
N LYS A 146 -13.40 -10.40 10.55
CA LYS A 146 -14.72 -11.06 10.60
C LYS A 146 -15.85 -10.07 10.33
N LYS A 147 -15.76 -8.90 10.97
CA LYS A 147 -16.68 -7.74 10.87
C LYS A 147 -15.87 -6.47 11.16
N ILE A 148 -16.26 -5.33 10.58
CA ILE A 148 -15.55 -4.05 10.82
C ILE A 148 -15.75 -3.51 12.24
N ASN A 149 -16.92 -3.72 12.84
CA ASN A 149 -17.20 -3.18 14.18
C ASN A 149 -16.41 -3.87 15.30
N ALA A 150 -15.58 -4.86 14.98
CA ALA A 150 -14.71 -5.58 15.91
C ALA A 150 -13.28 -5.01 15.95
N ILE A 151 -13.03 -3.89 15.26
CA ILE A 151 -11.70 -3.28 15.19
C ILE A 151 -11.46 -2.45 16.47
N PRO A 152 -10.37 -2.71 17.23
CA PRO A 152 -9.92 -1.89 18.36
C PRO A 152 -9.56 -0.45 17.93
N SER A 153 -10.57 0.36 17.71
CA SER A 153 -10.44 1.72 17.16
C SER A 153 -9.71 2.65 18.12
N LEU A 154 -8.50 3.06 17.69
CA LEU A 154 -7.67 4.17 18.18
C LEU A 154 -7.15 4.01 19.62
N ARG A 155 -5.85 4.23 19.83
CA ARG A 155 -5.31 4.34 21.19
C ARG A 155 -6.09 5.44 21.93
N PRO A 156 -6.66 5.18 23.11
CA PRO A 156 -7.11 6.26 23.97
C PRO A 156 -5.90 7.16 24.23
N LYS A 157 -6.08 8.46 23.99
CA LYS A 157 -5.09 9.55 23.97
C LYS A 157 -4.33 9.79 25.30
N LYS A 158 -4.22 8.81 26.19
CA LYS A 158 -3.85 9.03 27.59
C LYS A 158 -2.37 8.86 27.95
N GLU A 159 -1.49 8.42 27.04
CA GLU A 159 -0.13 8.05 27.47
C GLU A 159 0.94 8.29 26.39
N SER A 160 0.93 9.48 25.76
CA SER A 160 2.01 9.88 24.82
C SER A 160 2.66 11.21 25.23
N SER A 161 2.58 11.58 26.52
CA SER A 161 3.27 12.74 27.10
C SER A 161 4.47 12.36 27.99
N GLN A 162 4.89 11.10 28.01
CA GLN A 162 6.04 10.64 28.80
C GLN A 162 7.01 9.81 27.95
N ALA A 163 7.61 10.41 26.92
CA ALA A 163 8.84 9.90 26.33
C ALA A 163 9.55 11.01 25.52
N SER A 164 9.75 12.17 26.15
CA SER A 164 10.66 13.22 25.68
C SER A 164 10.96 14.18 26.84
N GLN A 165 11.67 13.69 27.86
CA GLN A 165 12.53 14.55 28.68
C GLN A 165 13.94 13.94 28.65
N PRO A 166 14.93 14.64 28.07
CA PRO A 166 16.31 14.43 28.46
C PRO A 166 16.53 15.09 29.83
N GLU A 167 17.09 14.31 30.75
CA GLU A 167 18.06 14.68 31.78
C GLU A 167 17.86 15.98 32.61
N SER A 168 17.73 15.83 33.93
CA SER A 168 18.62 16.44 34.96
C SER A 168 17.88 16.98 36.20
N ALA A 169 17.98 16.26 37.33
CA ALA A 169 17.85 16.71 38.72
C ALA A 169 17.95 15.45 39.61
N SER A 170 18.81 15.25 40.61
CA SER A 170 19.56 16.16 41.51
C SER A 170 20.65 15.36 42.24
N THR A 171 21.76 15.99 42.63
CA THR A 171 22.37 15.93 43.99
C THR A 171 23.50 16.99 44.06
N SER A 172 23.21 18.22 44.49
CA SER A 172 23.53 18.87 45.79
C SER A 172 24.98 19.37 46.04
N THR A 173 25.10 20.71 46.05
CA THR A 173 25.72 21.58 47.08
C THR A 173 27.25 21.67 47.27
N SER A 174 27.85 22.84 46.95
CA SER A 174 28.37 23.84 47.92
C SER A 174 29.49 24.75 47.37
N LYS A 175 29.35 26.07 47.64
CA LYS A 175 30.40 27.11 47.86
C LYS A 175 31.34 27.41 46.66
N LYS A 176 31.84 28.62 46.42
CA LYS A 176 31.74 30.00 46.94
C LYS A 176 32.61 30.82 45.96
N ASP A 177 32.38 32.13 45.93
CA ASP A 177 33.29 33.19 45.44
C ASP A 177 33.20 33.59 43.95
N ARG A 178 32.58 34.77 43.79
CA ARG A 178 32.78 35.78 42.73
C ARG A 178 34.23 36.32 42.84
N PRO A 179 34.87 36.82 41.77
CA PRO A 179 34.59 38.19 41.32
C PRO A 179 34.71 38.45 39.79
N ASP A 180 34.08 39.57 39.41
CA ASP A 180 34.26 40.49 38.28
C ASP A 180 35.27 40.21 37.15
N SER A 181 34.79 40.24 35.88
CA SER A 181 34.95 41.39 34.94
C SER A 181 34.35 41.09 33.55
N PRO A 182 33.77 42.09 32.83
CA PRO A 182 33.40 42.06 31.40
C PRO A 182 34.43 42.84 30.54
N PRO A 183 34.17 43.20 29.26
CA PRO A 183 33.76 42.46 28.05
C PRO A 183 34.79 42.63 26.90
N GLU A 184 34.84 41.78 25.86
CA GLU A 184 35.54 42.19 24.62
C GLU A 184 35.05 41.52 23.32
N ALA A 185 34.58 42.39 22.42
CA ALA A 185 34.61 42.44 20.95
C ALA A 185 34.50 41.17 20.06
N ALA A 186 33.58 41.27 19.09
CA ALA A 186 33.57 40.56 17.82
C ALA A 186 34.77 40.97 16.92
N PRO A 187 35.08 40.28 15.80
CA PRO A 187 34.33 40.52 14.56
C PRO A 187 34.15 39.32 13.61
N ALA A 188 33.28 39.55 12.63
CA ALA A 188 32.93 38.75 11.46
C ALA A 188 34.10 38.34 10.57
N GLN A 189 33.99 37.20 9.87
CA GLN A 189 34.56 37.01 8.52
C GLN A 189 33.68 36.12 7.62
N SER A 190 33.60 36.58 6.38
CA SER A 190 32.92 36.12 5.18
C SER A 190 33.69 35.06 4.38
N ALA A 191 32.99 34.17 3.67
CA ALA A 191 33.36 33.57 2.38
C ALA A 191 32.16 32.68 1.94
N ASP A 192 31.33 33.05 0.99
CA ASP A 192 31.59 33.14 -0.45
C ASP A 192 32.13 31.83 -1.04
N ARG A 193 31.23 31.03 -1.62
CA ARG A 193 31.55 30.02 -2.63
C ARG A 193 30.39 29.86 -3.60
N ASP A 194 30.43 30.73 -4.60
CA ASP A 194 30.02 30.49 -5.98
C ASP A 194 30.71 29.22 -6.53
N VAL A 195 29.96 28.22 -7.00
CA VAL A 195 30.39 27.24 -8.02
C VAL A 195 29.17 26.76 -8.82
N THR A 196 29.00 27.34 -10.01
CA THR A 196 28.97 26.67 -11.33
C THR A 196 28.22 25.32 -11.38
N GLY A 197 27.10 25.17 -12.08
CA GLY A 197 26.99 25.32 -13.53
C GLY A 197 27.27 23.98 -14.25
N SER A 198 26.22 23.27 -14.67
CA SER A 198 26.17 22.18 -15.67
C SER A 198 24.68 21.86 -15.85
N GLU A 199 23.95 22.32 -16.88
CA GLU A 199 24.08 22.18 -18.34
C GLU A 199 24.15 20.72 -18.82
N SER A 200 23.32 20.41 -19.84
CA SER A 200 23.11 19.14 -20.58
C SER A 200 22.01 18.23 -20.02
N ALA A 201 21.07 17.67 -20.78
CA ALA A 201 20.72 17.70 -22.20
C ALA A 201 19.23 17.30 -22.28
N ASP A 202 18.36 18.04 -22.95
CA ASP A 202 17.96 17.82 -24.36
C ASP A 202 17.96 16.35 -24.82
N GLN A 203 16.77 15.73 -24.77
CA GLN A 203 16.31 14.60 -25.59
C GLN A 203 14.78 14.56 -25.36
N GLY A 204 13.92 15.01 -26.27
CA GLY A 204 14.01 14.88 -27.72
C GLY A 204 13.54 13.49 -28.13
N SER A 205 12.26 13.16 -27.91
CA SER A 205 11.62 12.02 -28.59
C SER A 205 10.16 12.33 -28.89
N ARG A 206 9.97 12.91 -30.07
CA ARG A 206 8.77 12.78 -30.91
C ARG A 206 8.64 11.30 -31.31
N SER A 207 7.47 10.69 -31.22
CA SER A 207 6.53 10.43 -32.35
C SER A 207 5.71 9.17 -31.99
N PRO A 208 4.66 8.76 -32.74
CA PRO A 208 3.85 9.47 -33.71
C PRO A 208 2.34 9.41 -33.40
N THR A 209 1.62 10.39 -33.95
CA THR A 209 0.19 10.38 -34.24
C THR A 209 -0.13 9.26 -35.24
N THR A 210 -1.09 8.39 -34.92
CA THR A 210 -1.77 7.55 -35.94
C THR A 210 -3.13 8.17 -36.24
N GLU A 211 -3.18 8.80 -37.40
CA GLU A 211 -4.36 9.35 -38.05
C GLU A 211 -4.85 8.33 -39.11
N GLY A 212 -6.17 8.15 -39.19
CA GLY A 212 -6.86 7.62 -40.36
C GLY A 212 -7.01 6.10 -40.47
N LYS A 213 -8.25 5.62 -40.52
CA LYS A 213 -8.90 5.30 -41.80
C LYS A 213 -10.38 4.96 -41.62
N ASP A 214 -11.24 5.89 -42.01
CA ASP A 214 -12.58 5.61 -42.50
C ASP A 214 -12.47 4.86 -43.85
N GLU A 215 -13.15 3.73 -43.99
CA GLU A 215 -13.58 3.20 -45.29
C GLU A 215 -14.93 2.49 -45.12
N LEU A 216 -15.91 3.08 -45.83
CA LEU A 216 -17.19 2.58 -46.36
C LEU A 216 -18.06 1.61 -45.55
#